data_AF-A0A973TSL8-F1
#
_entry.id   AF-A0A973TSL8-F1
#
_cell.length_a   1.000
_cell.length_b   1.000
_cell.length_c   1.000
_cell.angle_alpha   90.00
_cell.angle_beta   90.00
_cell.angle_gamma   90.00
#
_symmetry.space_group_name_H-M   'P 1'
#
loop_
_entity.id
_entity.type
_entity.pdbx_description
1 polymer ?
#
loop_
_entity_poly.entity_id
_entity_poly.type
_entity_poly.pdbx_seq_one_letter_code
_entity_poly.pdbx_strand_id
1 'polypeptide(L)'
;MREEDGHEYSYLAWVDWGATADDPTGLLRTRVVPSGVEREQRYLPGTGWQTSYVLEDWHRGRHDGRFDRIDKATAERIIERWEQRRVE
;
A
#
# COMPACT_ATOMS: atom_id res chain seq x y z
N MET A 1 -6.38 10.06 21.53
CA MET A 1 -5.81 8.71 21.42
C MET A 1 -4.91 8.70 20.20
N ARG A 2 -3.59 8.85 20.38
CA ARG A 2 -2.61 8.60 19.33
C ARG A 2 -2.02 7.24 19.68
N GLU A 3 -2.47 6.20 19.00
CA GLU A 3 -1.88 4.88 19.18
C GLU A 3 -0.43 4.95 18.68
N GLU A 4 0.48 4.84 19.63
CA GLU A 4 1.91 4.65 19.46
C GLU A 4 2.14 3.28 18.79
N ASP A 5 2.09 3.24 17.46
CA ASP A 5 2.39 2.03 16.71
C ASP A 5 3.92 1.93 16.54
N GLY A 6 4.59 1.40 17.55
CA GLY A 6 6.01 1.02 17.49
C GLY A 6 6.30 -0.15 16.54
N HIS A 7 5.34 -0.56 15.72
CA HIS A 7 5.51 -1.57 14.69
C HIS A 7 5.62 -0.88 13.33
N GLU A 8 6.80 -0.98 12.72
CA GLU A 8 7.07 -0.38 11.41
C GLU A 8 6.19 -1.05 10.34
N TYR A 9 5.36 -0.25 9.66
CA TYR A 9 4.63 -0.72 8.49
C TYR A 9 5.62 -1.05 7.37
N SER A 10 5.41 -2.18 6.70
CA SER A 10 6.05 -2.47 5.42
C SER A 10 5.21 -1.89 4.29
N TYR A 11 5.83 -1.17 3.37
CA TYR A 11 5.16 -0.53 2.23
C TYR A 11 5.43 -1.30 0.95
N LEU A 12 4.39 -1.47 0.15
CA LEU A 12 4.42 -2.25 -1.09
C LEU A 12 3.78 -1.45 -2.23
N ALA A 13 4.47 -1.36 -3.36
CA ALA A 13 3.95 -0.85 -4.62
C ALA A 13 3.40 -2.03 -5.45
N TRP A 14 2.10 -2.01 -5.75
CA TRP A 14 1.50 -2.95 -6.69
C TRP A 14 1.69 -2.44 -8.11
N VAL A 15 2.52 -3.14 -8.87
CA VAL A 15 2.90 -2.81 -10.23
C VAL A 15 2.29 -3.83 -11.18
N ASP A 16 1.30 -3.40 -11.95
CA ASP A 16 0.69 -4.17 -13.04
C ASP A 16 1.08 -3.60 -14.42
N TRP A 17 0.53 -4.11 -15.52
CA TRP A 17 0.93 -3.77 -16.90
C TRP A 17 0.98 -2.26 -17.15
N GLY A 18 2.18 -1.74 -17.38
CA GLY A 18 2.45 -0.34 -17.69
C GLY A 18 2.67 0.57 -16.47
N ALA A 19 2.46 0.07 -15.24
CA ALA A 19 2.78 0.78 -14.02
C ALA A 19 4.27 0.66 -13.64
N THR A 20 4.74 1.52 -12.74
CA THR A 20 6.11 1.46 -12.20
C THR A 20 6.09 1.56 -10.68
N ALA A 21 7.23 1.31 -10.01
CA ALA A 21 7.30 1.50 -8.56
C ALA A 21 7.08 2.96 -8.11
N ASP A 22 7.35 3.95 -8.97
CA ASP A 22 7.16 5.38 -8.68
C ASP A 22 5.76 5.90 -9.10
N ASP A 23 5.05 5.18 -9.97
CA ASP A 23 3.64 5.39 -10.29
C ASP A 23 2.93 4.03 -10.38
N PRO A 24 2.66 3.40 -9.21
CA PRO A 24 2.11 2.05 -9.18
C PRO A 24 0.60 2.05 -9.45
N THR A 25 0.05 0.89 -9.79
CA THR A 25 -1.40 0.66 -9.88
C THR A 25 -2.06 0.79 -8.51
N GLY A 26 -1.35 0.41 -7.46
CA GLY A 26 -1.83 0.49 -6.08
C GLY A 26 -0.69 0.62 -5.08
N LEU A 27 -1.00 1.22 -3.93
CA LEU A 27 -0.07 1.36 -2.81
C LEU A 27 -0.66 0.65 -1.60
N LEU A 28 0.11 -0.26 -1.03
CA LEU A 28 -0.29 -1.08 0.10
C LEU A 28 0.69 -0.86 1.26
N ARG A 29 0.18 -1.06 2.47
CA ARG A 29 1.00 -1.22 3.66
C ARG A 29 0.55 -2.44 4.44
N THR A 30 1.49 -3.21 4.94
CA THR A 30 1.23 -4.35 5.81
C THR A 30 1.89 -4.12 7.16
N ARG A 31 1.26 -4.67 8.20
CA ARG A 31 1.89 -4.80 9.52
C ARG A 31 1.51 -6.14 10.13
N VAL A 32 2.45 -6.76 10.82
CA VAL A 32 2.16 -7.92 11.66
C VAL A 32 1.72 -7.41 13.03
N VAL A 33 0.46 -7.65 13.40
CA VAL A 33 -0.02 -7.30 14.75
C VAL A 33 0.47 -8.32 15.78
N PRO A 34 0.47 -8.01 17.09
CA PRO A 34 0.99 -8.92 18.14
C PRO A 34 0.39 -10.33 18.14
N SER A 35 -0.81 -10.51 17.58
CA SER A 35 -1.44 -11.82 17.40
C SER A 35 -0.87 -12.66 16.25
N GLY A 36 0.19 -12.18 15.56
CA GLY A 36 0.78 -12.84 14.39
C GLY A 36 -0.04 -12.70 13.11
N VAL A 37 -1.13 -11.93 13.13
CA VAL A 37 -1.98 -11.69 11.96
C VAL A 37 -1.39 -10.55 11.13
N GLU A 38 -1.19 -10.78 9.83
CA GLU A 38 -0.84 -9.69 8.91
C GLU A 38 -2.09 -8.87 8.61
N ARG A 39 -2.02 -7.56 8.88
CA ARG A 39 -3.05 -6.60 8.47
C ARG A 39 -2.55 -5.82 7.26
N GLU A 40 -3.26 -6.00 6.17
CA GLU A 40 -3.06 -5.24 4.94
C GLU A 40 -4.00 -4.04 4.87
N GLN A 41 -3.47 -2.92 4.39
CA GLN A 41 -4.25 -1.76 4.02
C GLN A 41 -3.80 -1.23 2.66
N ARG A 42 -4.76 -0.79 1.85
CA ARG A 42 -4.54 -0.10 0.58
C ARG A 42 -4.79 1.40 0.77
N TYR A 43 -3.95 2.22 0.15
CA TYR A 43 -4.19 3.64 0.08
C TYR A 43 -5.20 3.96 -1.03
N LEU A 44 -6.25 4.69 -0.67
CA LEU A 44 -7.22 5.25 -1.60
C LEU A 44 -7.14 6.78 -1.55
N PRO A 45 -6.82 7.43 -2.68
CA PRO A 45 -6.76 8.89 -2.75
C PRO A 45 -8.04 9.54 -2.18
N GLY A 46 -7.88 10.44 -1.22
CA GLY A 46 -8.95 11.18 -0.54
C GLY A 46 -9.68 10.50 0.58
N THR A 47 -9.52 9.19 0.70
CA THR A 47 -10.07 8.43 1.81
C THR A 47 -8.96 8.03 2.79
N GLY A 48 -7.73 7.88 2.29
CA GLY A 48 -6.58 7.43 3.06
C GLY A 48 -6.44 5.91 3.05
N TRP A 49 -5.82 5.38 4.10
CA TRP A 49 -5.55 3.95 4.24
C TRP A 49 -6.81 3.17 4.67
N GLN A 50 -7.20 2.18 3.88
CA GLN A 50 -8.33 1.31 4.17
C GLN A 50 -7.91 -0.16 4.19
N THR A 51 -8.58 -0.98 5.01
CA THR A 51 -8.36 -2.43 5.03
C THR A 51 -8.55 -3.01 3.63
N SER A 52 -7.65 -3.90 3.21
CA SER A 52 -7.70 -4.54 1.90
C SER A 52 -7.22 -5.99 2.00
N TYR A 53 -7.43 -6.75 0.93
CA TYR A 53 -7.09 -8.19 0.81
C TYR A 53 -6.34 -8.49 -0.50
N VAL A 54 -5.77 -7.46 -1.13
CA VAL A 54 -5.17 -7.52 -2.46
C VAL A 54 -3.92 -8.39 -2.49
N LEU A 55 -3.08 -8.35 -1.45
CA LEU A 55 -1.90 -9.21 -1.33
C LEU A 55 -2.32 -10.67 -1.11
N GLU A 56 -3.35 -10.91 -0.29
CA GLU A 56 -3.94 -12.25 -0.10
C GLU A 56 -4.50 -12.81 -1.41
N ASP A 57 -5.26 -12.01 -2.16
CA ASP A 57 -5.82 -12.39 -3.45
C ASP A 57 -4.72 -12.59 -4.52
N TRP A 58 -3.64 -11.79 -4.49
CA TRP A 58 -2.46 -12.01 -5.34
C TRP A 58 -1.76 -13.33 -5.04
N HIS A 59 -1.54 -13.65 -3.75
CA HIS A 59 -0.99 -14.94 -3.35
C HIS A 59 -1.84 -16.14 -3.81
N ARG A 60 -3.16 -15.94 -3.94
CA ARG A 60 -4.10 -16.93 -4.48
C ARG A 60 -4.17 -16.95 -6.01
N GLY A 61 -3.40 -16.12 -6.71
CA GLY A 61 -3.38 -16.03 -8.17
C GLY A 61 -4.61 -15.33 -8.77
N ARG A 62 -5.31 -14.49 -8.00
CA ARG A 62 -6.48 -13.74 -8.47
C ARG A 62 -6.16 -12.34 -9.00
N HIS A 63 -4.95 -11.87 -8.77
CA HIS A 63 -4.44 -10.61 -9.29
C HIS A 63 -3.14 -10.85 -10.06
N ASP A 64 -3.01 -10.18 -11.20
CA ASP A 64 -1.78 -10.07 -11.96
C ASP A 64 -0.89 -8.94 -11.41
N GLY A 65 0.34 -8.88 -11.91
CA GLY A 65 1.35 -7.92 -11.51
C GLY A 65 2.26 -8.43 -10.40
N ARG A 66 3.02 -7.50 -9.81
CA ARG A 66 3.99 -7.77 -8.76
C ARG A 66 3.90 -6.74 -7.64
N PHE A 67 4.33 -7.14 -6.45
CA PHE A 67 4.44 -6.25 -5.29
C PHE A 67 5.92 -5.97 -5.04
N ASP A 68 6.34 -4.73 -5.32
CA ASP A 68 7.69 -4.27 -5.02
C ASP A 68 7.71 -3.64 -3.62
N ARG A 69 8.63 -4.08 -2.78
CA ARG A 69 8.83 -3.43 -1.46
C ARG A 69 9.45 -2.07 -1.66
N ILE A 70 8.86 -1.06 -1.04
CA ILE A 70 9.35 0.32 -1.06
C ILE A 70 9.55 0.84 0.35
N ASP A 71 10.36 1.89 0.47
CA ASP A 71 10.51 2.59 1.75
C ASP A 71 9.32 3.54 2.00
N LYS A 72 9.17 3.98 3.25
CA LYS A 72 8.11 4.91 3.65
C LYS A 72 8.16 6.23 2.88
N ALA A 73 9.33 6.82 2.68
CA ALA A 73 9.48 8.08 1.98
C ALA A 73 9.02 7.98 0.51
N THR A 74 9.31 6.85 -0.15
CA THR A 74 8.79 6.56 -1.50
C THR A 74 7.27 6.45 -1.49
N ALA A 75 6.68 5.76 -0.51
CA ALA A 75 5.23 5.65 -0.36
C ALA A 75 4.56 7.01 -0.14
N GLU A 76 5.15 7.87 0.69
CA GLU A 76 4.65 9.22 0.96
C GLU A 76 4.68 10.10 -0.30
N ARG A 77 5.75 10.03 -1.11
CA ARG A 77 5.83 10.75 -2.40
C ARG A 77 4.76 10.33 -3.39
N ILE A 78 4.47 9.03 -3.47
CA ILE A 78 3.40 8.49 -4.33
C ILE A 78 2.04 9.02 -3.87
N ILE A 79 1.79 8.99 -2.56
CA ILE A 79 0.57 9.54 -1.96
C ILE A 79 0.40 11.01 -2.33
N GLU A 80 1.43 11.83 -2.11
CA GLU A 80 1.39 13.26 -2.43
C GLU A 80 1.04 13.51 -3.90
N ARG A 81 1.63 12.73 -4.82
CA ARG A 81 1.33 12.84 -6.26
C ARG A 81 -0.12 12.47 -6.57
N TRP A 82 -0.64 11.39 -5.99
CA TRP A 82 -2.02 10.96 -6.22
C TRP A 82 -3.04 11.95 -5.67
N GLU A 83 -2.76 12.54 -4.52
CA GLU A 83 -3.61 13.56 -3.94
C GLU A 83 -3.61 14.84 -4.78
N GLN A 84 -2.46 15.26 -5.33
CA GLN A 84 -2.38 16.40 -6.26
C GLN A 84 -3.20 16.16 -7.53
N ARG A 85 -3.08 14.98 -8.16
CA ARG A 85 -3.82 14.61 -9.38
C ARG A 85 -5.35 14.58 -9.21
N ARG A 86 -5.88 14.49 -7.98
CA ARG A 86 -7.33 14.57 -7.73
C ARG A 86 -7.87 15.99 -7.67
N VAL A 87 -7.00 16.98 -7.45
CA VAL A 87 -7.39 18.38 -7.32
C VAL A 87 -7.43 19.08 -8.69
N GLU A 88 -6.81 18.48 -9.70
CA GLU A 88 -6.82 18.93 -11.11
C GLU A 88 -8.13 18.61 -11.85
#